data_AF-A0A533WHE7-F1
#
_entry.id   AF-A0A533WHE7-F1
#
_cell.length_a   1.000
_cell.length_b   1.000
_cell.length_c   1.000
_cell.angle_alpha   90.00
_cell.angle_beta   90.00
_cell.angle_gamma   90.00
#
_symmetry.space_group_name_H-M   'P 1'
#
loop_
_entity.id
_entity.type
_entity.pdbx_description
1 polymer ?
#
loop_
_entity_poly.entity_id
_entity_poly.type
_entity_poly.pdbx_seq_one_letter_code
_entity_poly.pdbx_strand_id
1 'polypeptide(L)' 'MSYGRRNDNFGPKPVEAGKEYDVQITEISRKGDGIARIQGFVIFVKEGKVGQNAKIRISQ' A
#
# COMPACT_ATOMS: atom_id res chain seq x y z
N MET A 1 5.62 37.67 -11.78
CA MET A 1 6.20 37.02 -10.59
C MET A 1 6.49 35.57 -10.91
N SER A 2 7.77 35.20 -10.94
CA SER A 2 8.26 33.82 -11.07
C SER A 2 8.11 33.10 -9.75
N TYR A 3 7.65 31.84 -9.73
CA TYR A 3 8.27 30.75 -8.95
C TYR A 3 7.94 29.42 -9.62
N GLY A 4 8.93 28.83 -10.29
CA GLY A 4 8.90 27.41 -10.60
C GLY A 4 8.82 26.63 -9.29
N ARG A 5 7.79 25.82 -9.13
CA ARG A 5 7.76 24.75 -8.13
C ARG A 5 7.89 23.43 -8.88
N ARG A 6 8.98 22.77 -8.55
CA ARG A 6 9.44 21.50 -9.07
C ARG A 6 8.32 20.46 -8.93
N ASN A 7 8.14 19.68 -9.99
CA ASN A 7 7.67 18.31 -10.04
C ASN A 7 7.61 17.61 -8.66
N ASP A 8 6.47 17.76 -7.97
CA ASP A 8 6.08 16.97 -6.82
C ASP A 8 5.04 15.99 -7.36
N ASN A 9 5.49 14.76 -7.66
CA ASN A 9 4.71 13.62 -8.16
C ASN A 9 3.65 13.12 -7.14
N PHE A 10 3.01 14.02 -6.39
CA PHE A 10 1.86 13.74 -5.55
C PHE A 10 0.60 13.71 -6.41
N GLY A 11 0.52 12.71 -7.28
CA GLY A 11 -0.77 12.25 -7.77
C GLY A 11 -1.67 11.84 -6.60
N PRO A 12 -2.99 11.69 -6.83
CA PRO A 12 -3.90 11.19 -5.80
C PRO A 12 -3.31 9.93 -5.16
N LYS A 13 -3.28 9.89 -3.81
CA LYS A 13 -2.77 8.71 -3.11
C LYS A 13 -3.59 7.50 -3.58
N PRO A 14 -2.94 6.41 -4.00
CA PRO A 14 -3.65 5.22 -4.51
C PRO A 14 -4.48 4.52 -3.42
N VAL A 15 -4.23 4.88 -2.15
CA VAL A 15 -4.94 4.38 -0.97
C VAL A 15 -5.34 5.53 -0.06
N GLU A 16 -6.53 5.43 0.50
CA GLU A 16 -7.09 6.36 1.48
C GLU A 16 -7.11 5.75 2.88
N ALA A 17 -6.62 6.50 3.86
CA ALA A 17 -6.67 6.09 5.26
C ALA A 17 -8.12 5.92 5.74
N GLY A 18 -8.36 4.90 6.55
CA GLY A 18 -9.67 4.55 7.08
C GLY A 18 -10.52 3.68 6.15
N LYS A 19 -10.19 3.57 4.86
CA LYS A 19 -10.88 2.69 3.91
C LYS A 19 -10.35 1.25 3.95
N GLU A 20 -11.20 0.33 3.54
CA GLU A 20 -10.88 -1.08 3.40
C GLU A 20 -10.60 -1.44 1.94
N TYR A 21 -9.62 -2.31 1.72
CA TYR A 21 -9.23 -2.81 0.41
C TYR A 21 -9.03 -4.32 0.48
N ASP A 22 -9.54 -5.00 -0.54
CA ASP A 22 -9.24 -6.41 -0.77
C ASP A 22 -7.92 -6.49 -1.53
N VAL A 23 -6.92 -7.10 -0.90
CA VAL A 23 -5.58 -7.27 -1.48
C VAL A 23 -5.19 -8.74 -1.52
N GLN A 24 -4.36 -9.10 -2.49
CA GLN A 24 -3.69 -10.39 -2.50
C GLN A 24 -2.27 -10.21 -1.98
N ILE A 25 -1.88 -11.11 -1.09
CA ILE A 25 -0.53 -11.16 -0.56
C ILE A 25 0.33 -11.91 -1.57
N THR A 26 1.28 -11.22 -2.16
CA THR A 26 2.15 -11.77 -3.21
C THR A 26 3.48 -12.24 -2.66
N GLU A 27 3.93 -11.66 -1.54
CA GLU A 27 5.25 -11.90 -0.97
C GLU A 27 5.18 -11.97 0.57
N ILE A 28 6.23 -12.52 1.19
CA ILE A 28 6.42 -12.54 2.64
C ILE A 28 7.75 -11.87 2.94
N SER A 29 7.75 -10.92 3.87
CA SER A 29 8.94 -10.26 4.37
C SER A 29 9.80 -11.25 5.16
N ARG A 30 11.09 -10.95 5.34
CA ARG A 30 12.00 -11.79 6.14
C ARG A 30 11.55 -11.98 7.59
N LYS A 31 10.69 -11.09 8.11
CA LYS A 31 10.12 -11.16 9.46
C LYS A 31 8.86 -12.02 9.54
N GLY A 32 8.32 -12.46 8.40
CA GLY A 32 7.09 -13.24 8.33
C GLY A 32 5.83 -12.41 8.04
N ASP A 33 5.95 -11.10 7.80
CA ASP A 33 4.81 -10.26 7.42
C ASP A 33 4.45 -10.42 5.95
N GLY A 34 3.17 -10.49 5.62
CA GLY A 34 2.68 -10.46 4.25
C GLY A 34 2.94 -9.12 3.59
N ILE A 35 3.23 -9.13 2.30
CA ILE A 35 3.40 -7.95 1.46
C ILE A 35 2.34 -7.98 0.37
N ALA A 36 1.57 -6.91 0.31
CA ALA A 36 0.59 -6.63 -0.73
C ALA A 36 0.96 -5.34 -1.48
N ARG A 37 0.48 -5.20 -2.73
CA ARG A 37 0.71 -4.02 -3.54
C ARG A 37 -0.60 -3.49 -4.13
N ILE A 38 -0.92 -2.23 -3.88
CA ILE A 38 -2.06 -1.52 -4.50
C ILE A 38 -1.50 -0.43 -5.38
N GLN A 39 -1.61 -0.56 -6.71
CA GLN A 39 -1.10 0.43 -7.68
C GLN A 39 0.36 0.85 -7.42
N GLY A 40 1.23 -0.11 -7.05
CA GLY A 40 2.63 0.15 -6.71
C GLY A 40 2.87 0.62 -5.26
N PHE A 41 1.81 0.87 -4.47
CA PHE A 41 1.89 1.15 -3.05
C PHE A 41 2.06 -0.14 -2.26
N VAL A 42 3.20 -0.28 -1.57
CA VAL A 42 3.54 -1.47 -0.79
C VAL A 42 2.87 -1.40 0.58
N ILE A 43 2.17 -2.47 0.96
CA ILE A 43 1.43 -2.57 2.21
C ILE A 43 1.90 -3.81 2.94
N PHE A 44 2.27 -3.64 4.21
CA PHE A 44 2.64 -4.73 5.09
C PHE A 44 1.41 -5.22 5.85
N VAL A 45 1.15 -6.52 5.78
CA VAL A 45 0.01 -7.20 6.38
C VAL A 45 0.54 -8.20 7.40
N LYS A 46 0.31 -7.92 8.68
CA LYS A 46 0.76 -8.80 9.77
C LYS A 46 0.12 -10.19 9.64
N GLU A 47 0.93 -11.24 9.79
CA GLU A 47 0.51 -12.65 9.68
C GLU A 47 -0.14 -13.06 8.34
N GLY A 48 0.03 -12.24 7.31
CA GLY A 48 -0.46 -12.53 5.98
C GLY A 48 0.35 -13.64 5.29
N LYS A 49 -0.29 -14.50 4.48
CA LYS A 49 0.35 -15.61 3.76
C LYS A 49 0.34 -15.41 2.24
N VAL A 50 1.37 -15.87 1.53
CA VAL A 50 1.40 -15.80 0.04
C VAL A 50 0.17 -16.49 -0.55
N GLY A 51 -0.45 -15.85 -1.53
CA GLY A 51 -1.64 -16.33 -2.23
C GLY A 51 -2.95 -16.07 -1.48
N GLN A 52 -2.90 -15.61 -0.23
CA GLN A 52 -4.08 -15.27 0.55
C GLN A 52 -4.69 -13.95 0.06
N ASN A 53 -6.00 -13.93 -0.08
CA ASN A 53 -6.79 -12.70 -0.20
C ASN A 53 -7.11 -12.19 1.22
N ALA A 54 -6.71 -10.97 1.52
CA ALA A 54 -6.94 -10.33 2.81
C ALA A 54 -7.66 -9.00 2.60
N LYS A 55 -8.66 -8.73 3.45
CA LYS A 55 -9.27 -7.41 3.57
C LYS A 55 -8.48 -6.61 4.60
N ILE A 56 -7.87 -5.52 4.15
CA ILE A 56 -7.05 -4.65 4.98
C ILE A 56 -7.71 -3.30 5.14
N ARG A 57 -7.57 -2.68 6.31
CA ARG A 57 -7.93 -1.28 6.53
C ARG A 57 -6.66 -0.45 6.57
N ILE A 58 -6.60 0.60 5.76
CA ILE A 58 -5.42 1.47 5.71
C ILE A 58 -5.40 2.33 6.98
N SER A 59 -4.43 2.10 7.85
CA SER A 59 -4.07 3.05 8.91
C SER A 59 -3.05 4.06 8.36
N GLN A 60 -3.14 5.32 8.81
CA GLN A 60 -2.19 6.36 8.45
C GLN A 60 -0.88 6.21 9.21
#